data_AF-A0A0G0V740-F1
#
_entry.id   AF-A0A0G0V740-F1
#
_cell.length_a   1.000
_cell.length_b   1.000
_cell.length_c   1.000
_cell.angle_alpha   90.00
_cell.angle_beta   90.00
_cell.angle_gamma   90.00
#
_symmetry.space_group_name_H-M   'P 1'
#
loop_
_entity.id
_entity.type
_entity.pdbx_description
1 polymer ?
#
loop_
_entity_poly.entity_id
_entity_poly.type
_entity_poly.pdbx_seq_one_letter_code
_entity_poly.pdbx_strand_id
1 'polypeptide(L)'
;MKLSIAPSILCLLCFFCQTYADWQVTCNDETRIILAVCKENLDKEQTVFNKTFTKAYQGTEIEQMILKQYPSLASFLTAAFENVQNDFNSHKPDTFFISAKKQNGDVVGFAAFYKKPERVYLWQLAVDPEYQHLGIGQFLMYAFLNNWKDCYNITLATRRLNTHAIDFYKKHGFNTSNFVGDHLDPAVYIGMEQNINPEFIASITQKYEKLSDDNGIPAHKILSLPIVSPCITHIKIEECGEPLVDLYETNNKRIVPLTAFDSKYNPGHNDAGKVRQGLYEHLLLLLSYLPENVGLAVFEGYRPLWKQKEYFVKKFTELAQTHPDKSFKGLEGVYSETCKFVSPFIDNIPVHCTGAAIDFMLFTRNANDTMELLDLGKFGVIFGPNDQAKTLSENISVEQTQNRKMLLDAAAQAGLVNYGYEWWHYSYGDRAWAYVENKGKALYGLVHTEETNEELTKEDFLNSMQNKI
;
A
#
# COMPACT_ATOMS: atom_id res chain seq x y z
N MET A 1 2.89 -1.78 37.92
CA MET A 1 2.30 -2.88 37.15
C MET A 1 2.87 -2.77 35.74
N LYS A 2 3.74 -3.71 35.34
CA LYS A 2 4.44 -3.65 34.05
C LYS A 2 3.43 -3.92 32.93
N LEU A 3 3.21 -2.93 32.07
CA LEU A 3 2.41 -3.07 30.86
C LEU A 3 3.13 -4.02 29.90
N SER A 4 2.47 -5.14 29.62
CA SER A 4 2.84 -6.09 28.56
C SER A 4 2.22 -5.61 27.27
N ILE A 5 3.05 -5.25 26.29
CA ILE A 5 2.61 -4.84 24.95
C ILE A 5 2.45 -6.12 24.14
N ALA A 6 1.22 -6.49 23.76
CA ALA A 6 0.98 -7.63 22.90
C ALA A 6 1.44 -7.30 21.45
N PRO A 7 2.22 -8.17 20.78
CA PRO A 7 2.78 -7.92 19.46
C PRO A 7 1.74 -8.22 18.39
N SER A 8 0.92 -7.23 18.05
CA SER A 8 0.11 -7.22 16.82
C SER A 8 0.07 -5.83 16.21
N ILE A 9 1.24 -5.35 15.78
CA ILE A 9 1.37 -4.08 15.06
C ILE A 9 1.23 -4.37 13.56
N LEU A 10 0.00 -4.17 13.05
CA LEU A 10 -0.24 -4.11 11.62
C LEU A 10 0.49 -2.88 11.05
N CYS A 11 1.16 -3.11 9.92
CA CYS A 11 2.33 -2.38 9.45
C CYS A 11 2.04 -0.95 8.93
N LEU A 12 3.07 -0.09 9.00
CA LEU A 12 3.11 1.22 8.33
C LEU A 12 2.92 1.14 6.80
N LEU A 13 2.99 -0.04 6.20
CA LEU A 13 2.82 -0.27 4.76
C LEU A 13 1.38 -0.04 4.26
N CYS A 14 0.40 0.02 5.17
CA CYS A 14 -0.96 0.41 4.83
C CYS A 14 -1.11 1.91 4.48
N PHE A 15 -0.03 2.71 4.54
CA PHE A 15 -0.04 4.13 4.10
C PHE A 15 -0.09 4.31 2.58
N PHE A 16 -0.03 3.19 1.84
CA PHE A 16 0.07 3.21 0.39
C PHE A 16 -0.95 2.30 -0.32
N CYS A 17 -1.71 1.47 0.41
CA CYS A 17 -2.75 0.59 -0.14
C CYS A 17 -4.03 1.39 -0.44
N GLN A 18 -4.36 1.54 -1.72
CA GLN A 18 -5.59 2.15 -2.19
C GLN A 18 -6.82 1.31 -1.80
N THR A 19 -7.40 1.56 -0.63
CA THR A 19 -8.84 1.49 -0.34
C THR A 19 -9.06 2.15 1.02
N TYR A 20 -10.12 2.97 1.17
CA TYR A 20 -10.54 3.56 2.45
C TYR A 20 -11.09 2.53 3.46
N ALA A 21 -10.52 1.32 3.49
CA ALA A 21 -10.94 0.23 4.33
C ALA A 21 -9.78 -0.16 5.25
N ASP A 22 -9.91 0.28 6.49
CA ASP A 22 -9.49 -0.46 7.67
C ASP A 22 -7.98 -0.57 7.91
N TRP A 23 -7.37 0.57 8.23
CA TRP A 23 -6.27 0.55 9.19
C TRP A 23 -6.73 -0.02 10.52
N GLN A 24 -5.93 -0.80 11.23
CA GLN A 24 -6.35 -1.42 12.49
C GLN A 24 -5.25 -1.25 13.52
N VAL A 25 -5.52 -0.45 14.56
CA VAL A 25 -4.69 -0.40 15.76
C VAL A 25 -5.44 -1.10 16.88
N THR A 26 -4.90 -2.22 17.36
CA THR A 26 -5.39 -2.89 18.56
C THR A 26 -4.78 -2.19 19.78
N CYS A 27 -5.62 -1.58 20.60
CA CYS A 27 -5.21 -1.04 21.89
C CYS A 27 -5.80 -1.88 23.01
N ASN A 28 -4.95 -2.34 23.94
CA ASN A 28 -5.31 -3.08 25.15
C ASN A 28 -6.34 -4.19 24.91
N ASP A 29 -5.89 -5.32 24.38
CA ASP A 29 -6.59 -6.62 24.19
C ASP A 29 -8.01 -6.64 23.57
N GLU A 30 -8.71 -5.51 23.38
CA GLU A 30 -10.13 -5.50 23.00
C GLU A 30 -10.59 -4.28 22.18
N THR A 31 -9.80 -3.21 21.97
CA THR A 31 -10.27 -2.05 21.19
C THR A 31 -9.56 -1.91 19.83
N ARG A 32 -10.28 -2.24 18.74
CA ARG A 32 -9.83 -2.04 17.34
C ARG A 32 -10.18 -0.62 16.88
N ILE A 33 -9.18 0.14 16.44
CA ILE A 33 -9.31 1.52 15.93
C ILE A 33 -9.02 1.55 14.43
N ILE A 34 -9.91 2.20 13.67
CA ILE A 34 -9.93 2.29 12.21
C ILE A 34 -9.76 3.72 11.71
N LEU A 35 -8.88 3.93 10.73
CA LEU A 35 -8.82 5.21 10.01
C LEU A 35 -9.80 5.22 8.84
N ALA A 36 -10.70 6.19 8.82
CA ALA A 36 -11.72 6.35 7.78
C ALA A 36 -11.87 7.82 7.38
N VAL A 37 -12.12 8.08 6.10
CA VAL A 37 -12.44 9.44 5.63
C VAL A 37 -13.78 9.91 6.17
N CYS A 38 -13.81 11.17 6.60
CA CYS A 38 -15.05 11.83 7.00
C CYS A 38 -15.87 12.19 5.76
N LYS A 39 -17.12 11.75 5.72
CA LYS A 39 -18.02 11.95 4.57
C LYS A 39 -19.35 12.65 4.90
N GLU A 40 -19.70 12.75 6.18
CA GLU A 40 -21.04 13.21 6.60
C GLU A 40 -20.98 14.56 7.32
N ASN A 41 -20.41 14.58 8.53
CA ASN A 41 -20.19 15.78 9.34
C ASN A 41 -18.91 15.61 10.18
N LEU A 42 -18.56 16.63 10.96
CA LEU A 42 -17.39 16.64 11.85
C LEU A 42 -17.78 16.82 13.33
N ASP A 43 -19.02 16.49 13.73
CA ASP A 43 -19.50 16.75 15.11
C ASP A 43 -18.70 15.94 16.15
N LYS A 44 -18.36 14.70 15.80
CA LYS A 44 -17.55 13.80 16.65
C LYS A 44 -16.10 14.26 16.71
N GLU A 45 -15.56 14.72 15.59
CA GLU A 45 -14.22 15.29 15.46
C GLU A 45 -14.11 16.59 16.26
N GLN A 46 -15.12 17.47 16.20
CA GLN A 46 -15.21 18.68 17.01
C GLN A 46 -15.24 18.37 18.50
N THR A 47 -15.94 17.30 18.90
CA THR A 47 -15.95 16.82 20.29
C THR A 47 -14.54 16.41 20.74
N VAL A 48 -13.82 15.64 19.92
CA VAL A 48 -12.43 15.25 20.19
C VAL A 48 -11.50 16.47 20.21
N PHE A 49 -11.67 17.41 19.28
CA PHE A 49 -10.93 18.68 19.24
C PHE A 49 -11.09 19.46 20.55
N ASN A 50 -12.35 19.72 20.93
CA ASN A 50 -12.68 20.48 22.14
C ASN A 50 -12.12 19.80 23.39
N LYS A 51 -12.29 18.48 23.54
CA LYS A 51 -11.76 17.71 24.68
C LYS A 51 -10.22 17.81 24.74
N THR A 52 -9.56 17.60 23.60
CA THR A 52 -8.10 17.56 23.50
C THR A 52 -7.48 18.91 23.83
N PHE A 53 -7.96 19.98 23.20
CA PHE A 53 -7.38 21.32 23.37
C PHE A 53 -7.83 21.99 24.66
N THR A 54 -9.00 21.65 25.22
CA THR A 54 -9.34 22.05 26.59
C THR A 54 -8.30 21.50 27.57
N LYS A 55 -8.04 20.18 27.53
CA LYS A 55 -7.03 19.57 28.41
C LYS A 55 -5.63 20.14 28.20
N ALA A 56 -5.26 20.46 26.95
CA ALA A 56 -3.95 20.98 26.62
C ALA A 56 -3.74 22.44 27.04
N TYR A 57 -4.79 23.27 27.03
CA TYR A 57 -4.67 24.71 27.26
C TYR A 57 -5.15 25.17 28.63
N GLN A 58 -6.09 24.45 29.24
CA GLN A 58 -6.65 24.84 30.53
C GLN A 58 -5.56 24.94 31.62
N GLY A 59 -5.56 26.05 32.35
CA GLY A 59 -4.58 26.38 33.38
C GLY A 59 -3.20 26.78 32.86
N THR A 60 -3.02 26.92 31.54
CA THR A 60 -1.73 27.29 30.93
C THR A 60 -1.68 28.77 30.53
N GLU A 61 -0.48 29.27 30.22
CA GLU A 61 -0.29 30.60 29.64
C GLU A 61 -1.05 30.77 28.31
N ILE A 62 -1.27 29.68 27.57
CA ILE A 62 -2.05 29.69 26.32
C ILE A 62 -3.50 30.09 26.61
N GLU A 63 -4.13 29.54 27.66
CA GLU A 63 -5.49 29.94 28.05
C GLU A 63 -5.53 31.42 28.45
N GLN A 64 -4.56 31.90 29.23
CA GLN A 64 -4.49 33.32 29.61
C GLN A 64 -4.38 34.24 28.39
N MET A 65 -3.62 33.85 27.37
CA MET A 65 -3.55 34.59 26.10
C MET A 65 -4.87 34.56 25.35
N ILE A 66 -5.55 33.40 25.29
CA ILE A 66 -6.84 33.25 24.62
C ILE A 66 -7.90 34.13 25.28
N LEU A 67 -7.95 34.14 26.61
CA LEU A 67 -8.94 34.91 27.39
C LEU A 67 -8.79 36.44 27.24
N LYS A 68 -7.69 36.94 26.65
CA LYS A 68 -7.56 38.35 26.27
C LYS A 68 -8.39 38.74 25.04
N GLN A 69 -8.73 37.77 24.19
CA GLN A 69 -9.41 37.99 22.91
C GLN A 69 -10.77 37.28 22.82
N TYR A 70 -10.99 36.26 23.64
CA TYR A 70 -12.20 35.44 23.63
C TYR A 70 -12.83 35.39 25.02
N PRO A 71 -14.17 35.35 25.13
CA PRO A 71 -14.88 35.35 26.41
C PRO A 71 -14.66 34.05 27.23
N SER A 72 -14.30 32.96 26.56
CA SER A 72 -13.96 31.69 27.21
C SER A 72 -13.08 30.81 26.32
N LEU A 73 -12.36 29.86 26.92
CA LEU A 73 -11.62 28.84 26.16
C LEU A 73 -12.54 28.07 25.21
N ALA A 74 -13.74 27.70 25.66
CA ALA A 74 -14.73 27.00 24.82
C ALA A 74 -15.13 27.83 23.58
N SER A 75 -15.39 29.13 23.74
CA SER A 75 -15.76 30.01 22.61
C SER A 75 -14.63 30.12 21.58
N PHE A 76 -13.37 30.16 22.04
CA PHE A 76 -12.21 30.13 21.17
C PHE A 76 -12.10 28.81 20.40
N LEU A 77 -12.26 27.67 21.09
CA LEU A 77 -12.17 26.36 20.45
C LEU A 77 -13.26 26.15 19.40
N THR A 78 -14.49 26.58 19.69
CA THR A 78 -15.58 26.59 18.70
C THR A 78 -15.20 27.40 17.46
N ALA A 79 -14.74 28.65 17.64
CA ALA A 79 -14.32 29.50 16.53
C ALA A 79 -13.11 28.93 15.76
N ALA A 80 -12.16 28.30 16.47
CA ALA A 80 -10.98 27.68 15.85
C ALA A 80 -11.33 26.47 14.98
N PHE A 81 -12.41 25.74 15.30
CA PHE A 81 -12.89 24.61 14.52
C PHE A 81 -13.83 25.04 13.37
N GLU A 82 -14.50 26.19 13.50
CA GLU A 82 -15.48 26.68 12.52
C GLU A 82 -14.93 26.77 11.09
N ASN A 83 -13.68 27.20 10.92
CA ASN A 83 -13.06 27.23 9.59
C ASN A 83 -12.93 25.83 8.97
N VAL A 84 -12.55 24.82 9.77
CA VAL A 84 -12.45 23.42 9.34
C VAL A 84 -13.81 22.89 8.95
N GLN A 85 -14.83 23.19 9.76
CA GLN A 85 -16.21 22.82 9.47
C GLN A 85 -16.73 23.46 8.18
N ASN A 86 -16.44 24.75 7.96
CA ASN A 86 -16.87 25.48 6.76
C ASN A 86 -16.19 24.94 5.49
N ASP A 87 -14.87 24.72 5.53
CA ASP A 87 -14.13 24.14 4.41
C ASP A 87 -14.60 22.70 4.12
N PHE A 88 -14.90 21.90 5.15
CA PHE A 88 -15.51 20.58 4.99
C PHE A 88 -16.89 20.65 4.32
N ASN A 89 -17.80 21.47 4.85
CA ASN A 89 -19.17 21.61 4.34
C ASN A 89 -19.20 22.14 2.90
N SER A 90 -18.27 23.03 2.56
CA SER A 90 -18.14 23.59 1.21
C SER A 90 -17.53 22.62 0.19
N HIS A 91 -17.10 21.42 0.62
CA HIS A 91 -16.43 20.43 -0.22
C HIS A 91 -15.25 21.03 -0.97
N LYS A 92 -14.50 21.90 -0.29
CA LYS A 92 -13.42 22.66 -0.90
C LYS A 92 -12.44 21.71 -1.59
N PRO A 93 -12.13 21.94 -2.88
CA PRO A 93 -11.16 21.11 -3.58
C PRO A 93 -9.83 21.13 -2.83
N ASP A 94 -9.05 20.08 -2.99
CA ASP A 94 -7.73 19.97 -2.36
C ASP A 94 -7.77 19.91 -0.82
N THR A 95 -8.89 19.51 -0.20
CA THR A 95 -8.95 19.20 1.23
C THR A 95 -9.07 17.70 1.50
N PHE A 96 -8.59 17.24 2.65
CA PHE A 96 -8.64 15.84 3.06
C PHE A 96 -8.85 15.71 4.57
N PHE A 97 -9.87 14.94 4.97
CA PHE A 97 -10.28 14.78 6.36
C PHE A 97 -10.35 13.30 6.71
N ILE A 98 -9.69 12.91 7.79
CA ILE A 98 -9.58 11.51 8.22
C ILE A 98 -9.76 11.39 9.73
N SER A 99 -10.46 10.35 10.15
CA SER A 99 -10.76 10.07 11.55
C SER A 99 -10.34 8.68 11.95
N ALA A 100 -9.81 8.57 13.16
CA ALA A 100 -9.60 7.33 13.89
C ALA A 100 -10.88 6.98 14.67
N LYS A 101 -11.49 5.84 14.35
CA LYS A 101 -12.81 5.41 14.84
C LYS A 101 -12.73 4.05 15.52
N LYS A 102 -13.42 3.87 16.64
CA LYS A 102 -13.67 2.53 17.21
C LYS A 102 -14.68 1.77 16.33
N GLN A 103 -14.78 0.45 16.50
CA GLN A 103 -15.76 -0.39 15.78
C GLN A 103 -17.21 0.09 15.92
N ASN A 104 -17.55 0.68 17.07
CA ASN A 104 -18.89 1.23 17.33
C ASN A 104 -19.12 2.60 16.64
N GLY A 105 -18.15 3.13 15.90
CA GLY A 105 -18.24 4.39 15.17
C GLY A 105 -17.90 5.65 15.96
N ASP A 106 -17.44 5.53 17.22
CA ASP A 106 -16.93 6.67 18.00
C ASP A 106 -15.58 7.14 17.47
N VAL A 107 -15.38 8.46 17.39
CA VAL A 107 -14.11 9.05 16.96
C VAL A 107 -13.19 9.22 18.17
N VAL A 108 -11.93 8.81 18.04
CA VAL A 108 -10.88 8.93 19.07
C VAL A 108 -9.70 9.80 18.62
N GLY A 109 -9.71 10.25 17.36
CA GLY A 109 -8.72 11.18 16.81
C GLY A 109 -9.08 11.56 15.38
N PHE A 110 -8.55 12.67 14.89
CA PHE A 110 -8.72 13.07 13.48
C PHE A 110 -7.57 13.95 13.00
N ALA A 111 -7.44 14.07 11.69
CA ALA A 111 -6.59 15.03 11.03
C ALA A 111 -7.31 15.68 9.82
N ALA A 112 -7.02 16.96 9.62
CA ALA A 112 -7.49 17.74 8.49
C ALA A 112 -6.29 18.30 7.73
N PHE A 113 -6.34 18.19 6.40
CA PHE A 113 -5.29 18.63 5.51
C PHE A 113 -5.84 19.47 4.37
N TYR A 114 -5.00 20.32 3.79
CA TYR A 114 -5.22 20.86 2.47
C TYR A 114 -3.95 20.83 1.62
N LYS A 115 -4.09 20.65 0.32
CA LYS A 115 -2.99 20.63 -0.65
C LYS A 115 -2.75 22.02 -1.24
N LYS A 116 -1.48 22.31 -1.46
CA LYS A 116 -0.96 23.39 -2.31
C LYS A 116 -0.07 22.73 -3.37
N PRO A 117 0.25 23.42 -4.49
CA PRO A 117 0.95 22.80 -5.63
C PRO A 117 2.20 21.96 -5.29
N GLU A 118 2.99 22.38 -4.29
CA GLU A 118 4.26 21.72 -3.93
C GLU A 118 4.29 21.18 -2.49
N ARG A 119 3.21 21.29 -1.72
CA ARG A 119 3.19 20.89 -0.31
C ARG A 119 1.80 20.53 0.19
N VAL A 120 1.76 19.75 1.26
CA VAL A 120 0.55 19.52 2.05
C VAL A 120 0.64 20.31 3.34
N TYR A 121 -0.44 20.97 3.71
CA TYR A 121 -0.54 21.61 5.02
C TYR A 121 -1.39 20.74 5.94
N LEU A 122 -0.79 20.29 7.05
CA LEU A 122 -1.52 19.66 8.15
C LEU A 122 -2.17 20.77 8.97
N TRP A 123 -3.47 20.92 8.78
CA TRP A 123 -4.23 22.03 9.32
C TRP A 123 -4.63 21.79 10.77
N GLN A 124 -5.15 20.61 11.07
CA GLN A 124 -5.50 20.22 12.44
C GLN A 124 -5.19 18.75 12.66
N LEU A 125 -4.75 18.45 13.88
CA LEU A 125 -4.52 17.10 14.37
C LEU A 125 -4.93 17.06 15.83
N ALA A 126 -5.81 16.14 16.20
CA ALA A 126 -6.16 15.89 17.59
C ALA A 126 -6.36 14.40 17.83
N VAL A 127 -6.01 13.96 19.04
CA VAL A 127 -6.26 12.61 19.55
C VAL A 127 -6.81 12.76 20.94
N ASP A 128 -7.92 12.08 21.22
CA ASP A 128 -8.57 12.08 22.52
C ASP A 128 -7.52 11.77 23.60
N PRO A 129 -7.45 12.56 24.69
CA PRO A 129 -6.44 12.37 25.73
C PRO A 129 -6.34 10.97 26.35
N GLU A 130 -7.41 10.18 26.32
CA GLU A 130 -7.39 8.78 26.80
C GLU A 130 -6.69 7.83 25.83
N TYR A 131 -6.56 8.22 24.57
CA TYR A 131 -6.00 7.44 23.47
C TYR A 131 -4.67 8.00 22.96
N GLN A 132 -4.11 9.00 23.66
CA GLN A 132 -2.78 9.52 23.37
C GLN A 132 -1.69 8.52 23.75
N HIS A 133 -0.50 8.68 23.17
CA HIS A 133 0.66 7.79 23.35
C HIS A 133 0.49 6.37 22.77
N LEU A 134 -0.60 6.10 22.06
CA LEU A 134 -0.86 4.83 21.36
C LEU A 134 -0.43 4.84 19.88
N GLY A 135 0.29 5.88 19.44
CA GLY A 135 0.73 6.03 18.04
C GLY A 135 -0.31 6.62 17.08
N ILE A 136 -1.59 6.74 17.48
CA ILE A 136 -2.70 7.26 16.64
C ILE A 136 -2.36 8.60 15.99
N GLY A 137 -1.79 9.56 16.75
CA GLY A 137 -1.49 10.89 16.23
C GLY A 137 -0.44 10.88 15.11
N GLN A 138 0.53 9.98 15.18
CA GLN A 138 1.50 9.80 14.11
C GLN A 138 0.85 9.17 12.87
N PHE A 139 -0.07 8.22 13.05
CA PHE A 139 -0.77 7.62 11.93
C PHE A 139 -1.65 8.63 11.19
N LEU A 140 -2.41 9.42 11.96
CA LEU A 140 -3.21 10.50 11.40
C LEU A 140 -2.35 11.54 10.66
N MET A 141 -1.19 11.91 11.20
CA MET A 141 -0.29 12.92 10.63
C MET A 141 0.20 12.57 9.21
N TYR A 142 0.48 11.30 8.91
CA TYR A 142 0.97 10.88 7.58
C TYR A 142 -0.13 10.37 6.65
N ALA A 143 -1.40 10.43 7.07
CA ALA A 143 -2.52 9.89 6.29
C ALA A 143 -2.68 10.53 4.92
N PHE A 144 -2.23 11.78 4.75
CA PHE A 144 -2.27 12.49 3.48
C PHE A 144 -1.49 11.79 2.36
N LEU A 145 -0.48 10.95 2.69
CA LEU A 145 0.32 10.22 1.70
C LEU A 145 -0.53 9.28 0.85
N ASN A 146 -1.68 8.82 1.37
CA ASN A 146 -2.66 8.04 0.62
C ASN A 146 -3.39 8.88 -0.44
N ASN A 147 -3.55 10.18 -0.20
CA ASN A 147 -4.37 11.08 -1.02
C ASN A 147 -3.53 11.90 -2.01
N TRP A 148 -2.32 12.32 -1.62
CA TRP A 148 -1.44 13.18 -2.43
C TRP A 148 -0.03 12.61 -2.49
N LYS A 149 0.17 11.65 -3.39
CA LYS A 149 1.43 10.92 -3.59
C LYS A 149 2.51 11.75 -4.30
N ASP A 150 2.11 12.84 -4.94
CA ASP A 150 2.98 13.77 -5.66
C ASP A 150 3.60 14.85 -4.74
N CYS A 151 3.18 14.91 -3.48
CA CYS A 151 3.71 15.87 -2.53
C CYS A 151 4.97 15.36 -1.84
N TYR A 152 6.04 16.14 -1.92
CA TYR A 152 7.35 15.85 -1.32
C TYR A 152 7.64 16.70 -0.06
N ASN A 153 6.65 17.45 0.43
CA ASN A 153 6.79 18.30 1.61
C ASN A 153 5.47 18.41 2.38
N ILE A 154 5.55 18.35 3.71
CA ILE A 154 4.45 18.64 4.64
C ILE A 154 4.82 19.83 5.52
N THR A 155 3.87 20.73 5.73
CA THR A 155 4.00 21.92 6.59
C THR A 155 2.87 22.00 7.59
N LEU A 156 3.11 22.67 8.71
CA LEU A 156 2.09 23.01 9.71
C LEU A 156 2.54 24.23 10.51
N ALA A 157 1.60 24.83 11.24
CA ALA A 157 1.92 25.84 12.25
C ALA A 157 1.28 25.46 13.59
N THR A 158 2.01 25.67 14.68
CA THR A 158 1.50 25.52 16.05
C THR A 158 1.88 26.74 16.88
N ARG A 159 1.21 26.96 18.01
CA ARG A 159 1.54 28.08 18.91
C ARG A 159 2.94 27.86 19.49
N ARG A 160 3.74 28.93 19.60
CA ARG A 160 5.10 28.86 20.17
C ARG A 160 5.13 28.31 21.60
N LEU A 161 4.08 28.58 22.37
CA LEU A 161 3.92 28.08 23.74
C LEU A 161 3.46 26.62 23.83
N ASN A 162 3.02 26.02 22.72
CA ASN A 162 2.59 24.62 22.70
C ASN A 162 3.81 23.69 22.54
N THR A 163 4.64 23.64 23.58
CA THR A 163 5.88 22.85 23.63
C THR A 163 5.61 21.36 23.38
N HIS A 164 4.50 20.83 23.91
CA HIS A 164 4.09 19.44 23.67
C HIS A 164 3.90 19.11 22.19
N ALA A 165 3.23 19.99 21.42
CA ALA A 165 3.08 19.79 19.98
C ALA A 165 4.42 19.93 19.25
N ILE A 166 5.22 20.93 19.60
CA ILE A 166 6.55 21.15 18.98
C ILE A 166 7.46 19.93 19.19
N ASP A 167 7.51 19.40 20.40
CA ASP A 167 8.32 18.24 20.74
C ASP A 167 7.80 16.97 20.04
N PHE A 168 6.48 16.82 19.93
CA PHE A 168 5.88 15.76 19.14
C PHE A 168 6.34 15.82 17.69
N TYR A 169 6.24 16.96 17.01
CA TYR A 169 6.64 17.06 15.60
C TYR A 169 8.14 16.88 15.41
N LYS A 170 8.99 17.45 16.27
CA LYS A 170 10.45 17.24 16.25
C LYS A 170 10.81 15.76 16.39
N LYS A 171 10.16 15.04 17.31
CA LYS A 171 10.33 13.59 17.50
C LYS A 171 9.98 12.79 16.24
N HIS A 172 9.13 13.33 15.37
CA HIS A 172 8.73 12.72 14.10
C HIS A 172 9.45 13.33 12.89
N GLY A 173 10.57 14.03 13.09
CA GLY A 173 11.46 14.47 12.02
C GLY A 173 11.16 15.85 11.44
N PHE A 174 10.17 16.58 11.98
CA PHE A 174 9.91 17.95 11.53
C PHE A 174 10.97 18.93 12.02
N ASN A 175 11.37 19.82 11.12
CA ASN A 175 12.21 20.97 11.42
C ASN A 175 11.36 22.21 11.63
N THR A 176 11.87 23.18 12.40
CA THR A 176 11.23 24.49 12.52
C THR A 176 11.37 25.26 11.22
N SER A 177 10.28 25.89 10.78
CA SER A 177 10.21 26.72 9.58
C SER A 177 9.79 28.15 9.96
N ASN A 178 10.25 29.12 9.18
CA ASN A 178 9.79 30.51 9.28
C ASN A 178 8.41 30.72 8.66
N PHE A 179 7.91 29.73 7.90
CA PHE A 179 6.60 29.77 7.27
C PHE A 179 5.51 29.31 8.26
N VAL A 180 4.68 30.23 8.74
CA VAL A 180 3.53 29.96 9.62
C VAL A 180 2.19 29.94 8.89
N GLY A 181 2.17 30.07 7.56
CA GLY A 181 0.94 30.24 6.76
C GLY A 181 0.56 31.71 6.54
N ASP A 182 -0.39 31.94 5.63
CA ASP A 182 -0.68 33.28 5.07
C ASP A 182 -1.37 34.26 6.05
N HIS A 183 -1.92 33.75 7.17
CA HIS A 183 -2.79 34.53 8.07
C HIS A 183 -2.41 34.43 9.54
N LEU A 184 -1.32 33.73 9.89
CA LEU A 184 -0.92 33.53 11.27
C LEU A 184 0.21 34.49 11.66
N ASP A 185 0.11 35.06 12.86
CA ASP A 185 1.13 35.94 13.42
C ASP A 185 2.41 35.13 13.77
N PRO A 186 3.56 35.39 13.12
CA PRO A 186 4.82 34.71 13.41
C PRO A 186 5.34 34.95 14.84
N ALA A 187 4.84 35.96 15.56
CA ALA A 187 5.17 36.19 16.97
C ALA A 187 4.44 35.20 17.89
N VAL A 188 3.30 34.67 17.47
CA VAL A 188 2.46 33.74 18.25
C VAL A 188 2.63 32.30 17.81
N TYR A 189 2.86 32.08 16.51
CA TYR A 189 2.98 30.78 15.89
C TYR A 189 4.41 30.46 15.45
N ILE A 190 4.72 29.17 15.37
CA ILE A 190 5.95 28.64 14.79
C ILE A 190 5.58 27.63 13.69
N GLY A 191 6.23 27.78 12.54
CA GLY A 191 6.09 26.87 11.43
C GLY A 191 6.89 25.62 11.68
N MET A 192 6.42 24.50 11.17
CA MET A 192 7.17 23.25 11.13
C MET A 192 7.01 22.60 9.77
N GLU A 193 8.09 22.02 9.25
CA GLU A 193 8.10 21.40 7.94
C GLU A 193 8.90 20.11 7.93
N GLN A 194 8.51 19.20 7.03
CA GLN A 194 9.26 17.99 6.77
C GLN A 194 9.24 17.63 5.28
N ASN A 195 10.41 17.28 4.76
CA ASN A 195 10.56 16.78 3.41
C ASN A 195 10.24 15.27 3.39
N ILE A 196 9.33 14.89 2.50
CA ILE A 196 8.94 13.51 2.28
C ILE A 196 9.85 12.94 1.19
N ASN A 197 11.00 12.41 1.62
CA ASN A 197 11.93 11.70 0.74
C ASN A 197 11.95 10.20 1.06
N PRO A 198 12.48 9.35 0.16
CA PRO A 198 12.52 7.90 0.38
C PRO A 198 13.23 7.48 1.67
N GLU A 199 14.30 8.17 2.07
CA GLU A 199 15.03 7.91 3.32
C GLU A 199 14.17 8.17 4.56
N PHE A 200 13.39 9.25 4.54
CA PHE A 200 12.48 9.59 5.62
C PHE A 200 11.34 8.58 5.71
N ILE A 201 10.73 8.21 4.58
CA ILE A 201 9.73 7.15 4.49
C ILE A 201 10.29 5.80 4.99
N ALA A 202 11.54 5.48 4.65
CA ALA A 202 12.22 4.30 5.17
C ALA A 202 12.44 4.40 6.69
N SER A 203 12.82 5.56 7.22
CA SER A 203 13.05 5.77 8.65
C SER A 203 11.79 5.58 9.50
N ILE A 204 10.63 6.01 8.99
CA ILE A 204 9.34 5.81 9.66
C ILE A 204 8.87 4.35 9.51
N THR A 205 9.22 3.65 8.43
CA THR A 205 8.86 2.24 8.20
C THR A 205 9.72 1.30 9.05
N GLN A 206 11.05 1.47 9.03
CA GLN A 206 12.03 0.65 9.74
C GLN A 206 11.87 0.68 11.27
N LYS A 207 11.47 1.84 11.83
CA LYS A 207 11.21 1.98 13.27
C LYS A 207 10.08 1.08 13.78
N TYR A 208 9.23 0.57 12.88
CA TYR A 208 8.05 -0.24 13.21
C TYR A 208 8.20 -1.70 12.85
N GLU A 209 9.04 -2.02 11.86
CA GLU A 209 9.48 -3.41 11.64
C GLU A 209 10.14 -3.99 12.90
N LYS A 210 10.93 -3.18 13.62
CA LYS A 210 11.53 -3.51 14.93
C LYS A 210 10.54 -3.67 16.11
N LEU A 211 9.25 -3.44 15.90
CA LEU A 211 8.20 -3.64 16.90
C LEU A 211 7.25 -4.80 16.52
N SER A 212 7.50 -5.44 15.38
CA SER A 212 6.69 -6.54 14.83
C SER A 212 7.32 -7.93 15.04
N ASP A 213 8.44 -7.98 15.75
CA ASP A 213 9.06 -9.20 16.22
C ASP A 213 8.25 -9.78 17.40
N ASP A 214 7.29 -10.65 17.06
CA ASP A 214 7.23 -11.94 17.74
C ASP A 214 6.29 -12.95 17.07
N ASN A 215 5.43 -12.61 16.09
CA ASN A 215 4.53 -13.63 15.46
C ASN A 215 4.00 -13.36 14.02
N GLY A 216 4.40 -12.33 13.27
CA GLY A 216 3.68 -11.88 12.06
C GLY A 216 4.52 -11.84 10.78
N ILE A 217 3.88 -12.15 9.64
CA ILE A 217 4.44 -12.01 8.28
C ILE A 217 5.13 -10.65 8.14
N PRO A 218 6.36 -10.54 7.61
CA PRO A 218 7.00 -9.25 7.43
C PRO A 218 6.27 -8.51 6.31
N ALA A 219 5.34 -7.62 6.67
CA ALA A 219 4.56 -6.88 5.69
C ALA A 219 5.46 -6.13 4.68
N HIS A 220 6.71 -5.81 5.04
CA HIS A 220 7.72 -5.17 4.19
C HIS A 220 8.17 -6.00 2.99
N LYS A 221 7.73 -7.25 2.87
CA LYS A 221 7.96 -8.09 1.68
C LYS A 221 6.76 -8.15 0.74
N ILE A 222 5.71 -7.36 0.99
CA ILE A 222 4.51 -7.29 0.18
C ILE A 222 4.44 -5.93 -0.52
N LEU A 223 4.37 -5.94 -1.85
CA LEU A 223 4.08 -4.74 -2.64
C LEU A 223 2.59 -4.38 -2.50
N SER A 224 2.32 -3.41 -1.64
CA SER A 224 0.98 -2.87 -1.36
C SER A 224 0.45 -1.86 -2.40
N LEU A 225 1.28 -1.47 -3.36
CA LEU A 225 0.96 -0.52 -4.42
C LEU A 225 0.66 -1.26 -5.74
N PRO A 226 -0.22 -0.73 -6.60
CA PRO A 226 -0.33 -1.21 -7.97
C PRO A 226 1.05 -1.18 -8.64
N ILE A 227 1.42 -2.24 -9.35
CA ILE A 227 2.76 -2.39 -9.96
C ILE A 227 3.09 -1.28 -10.97
N VAL A 228 2.06 -0.62 -11.48
CA VAL A 228 2.11 0.54 -12.39
C VAL A 228 2.28 1.89 -11.70
N SER A 229 2.40 1.91 -10.37
CA SER A 229 2.53 3.17 -9.63
C SER A 229 3.78 3.93 -10.09
N PRO A 230 3.73 5.27 -10.26
CA PRO A 230 4.87 6.05 -10.75
C PRO A 230 6.17 5.84 -9.96
N CYS A 231 6.10 5.66 -8.64
CA CYS A 231 7.29 5.41 -7.81
C CYS A 231 7.97 4.05 -8.10
N ILE A 232 7.27 3.12 -8.77
CA ILE A 232 7.78 1.81 -9.20
C ILE A 232 8.24 1.90 -10.65
N THR A 233 7.40 2.44 -11.54
CA THR A 233 7.70 2.51 -12.98
C THR A 233 8.87 3.43 -13.32
N HIS A 234 9.18 4.44 -12.48
CA HIS A 234 10.36 5.30 -12.64
C HIS A 234 11.66 4.69 -12.12
N ILE A 235 11.64 3.53 -11.45
CA ILE A 235 12.88 2.87 -11.03
C ILE A 235 13.69 2.50 -12.27
N LYS A 236 14.96 2.94 -12.30
CA LYS A 236 15.87 2.63 -13.40
C LYS A 236 16.11 1.12 -13.44
N ILE A 237 16.07 0.55 -14.64
CA ILE A 237 16.49 -0.83 -14.88
C ILE A 237 17.93 -0.81 -15.38
N GLU A 238 18.77 -1.62 -14.76
CA GLU A 238 20.12 -1.93 -15.24
C GLU A 238 20.18 -3.44 -15.51
N GLU A 239 19.77 -3.82 -16.73
CA GLU A 239 19.75 -5.22 -17.18
C GLU A 239 21.12 -5.88 -16.98
N CYS A 240 21.15 -6.94 -16.16
CA CYS A 240 22.38 -7.66 -15.83
C CYS A 240 22.74 -8.79 -16.82
N GLY A 241 21.83 -9.17 -17.70
CA GLY A 241 22.09 -10.14 -18.78
C GLY A 241 21.98 -11.61 -18.36
N GLU A 242 21.43 -11.92 -17.18
CA GLU A 242 21.25 -13.30 -16.73
C GLU A 242 20.34 -14.09 -17.67
N PRO A 243 20.66 -15.35 -18.00
CA PRO A 243 19.84 -16.15 -18.90
C PRO A 243 18.49 -16.52 -18.26
N LEU A 244 17.55 -16.91 -19.11
CA LEU A 244 16.38 -17.65 -18.65
C LEU A 244 16.75 -19.13 -18.43
N VAL A 245 16.26 -19.68 -17.32
CA VAL A 245 16.33 -21.10 -16.96
C VAL A 245 14.93 -21.68 -17.03
N ASP A 246 14.76 -22.79 -17.74
CA ASP A 246 13.49 -23.54 -17.74
C ASP A 246 13.42 -24.43 -16.51
N LEU A 247 12.51 -24.09 -15.59
CA LEU A 247 12.31 -24.81 -14.33
C LEU A 247 12.01 -26.29 -14.55
N TYR A 248 11.33 -26.65 -15.64
CA TYR A 248 10.92 -28.02 -15.93
C TYR A 248 12.07 -28.88 -16.48
N GLU A 249 13.12 -28.24 -17.01
CA GLU A 249 14.34 -28.93 -17.44
C GLU A 249 15.34 -29.15 -16.28
N THR A 250 15.14 -28.48 -15.13
CA THR A 250 16.01 -28.62 -13.96
C THR A 250 15.84 -29.93 -13.18
N ASN A 251 14.80 -30.72 -13.49
CA ASN A 251 14.47 -31.98 -12.80
C ASN A 251 14.31 -31.86 -11.27
N ASN A 252 14.00 -30.67 -10.75
CA ASN A 252 13.70 -30.50 -9.32
C ASN A 252 12.31 -31.07 -8.98
N LYS A 253 12.26 -32.16 -8.21
CA LYS A 253 11.01 -32.85 -7.83
C LYS A 253 10.02 -32.01 -7.01
N ARG A 254 10.47 -30.89 -6.44
CA ARG A 254 9.66 -29.94 -5.66
C ARG A 254 9.24 -28.72 -6.49
N ILE A 255 9.54 -28.68 -7.78
CA ILE A 255 9.05 -27.65 -8.71
C ILE A 255 8.38 -28.38 -9.88
N VAL A 256 7.07 -28.25 -10.01
CA VAL A 256 6.30 -28.97 -11.04
C VAL A 256 5.34 -28.00 -11.74
N PRO A 257 4.98 -28.24 -13.01
CA PRO A 257 3.98 -27.43 -13.68
C PRO A 257 2.61 -27.63 -13.05
N LEU A 258 1.78 -26.59 -12.98
CA LEU A 258 0.40 -26.67 -12.49
C LEU A 258 -0.45 -27.65 -13.32
N THR A 259 -0.09 -27.89 -14.58
CA THR A 259 -0.73 -28.90 -15.44
C THR A 259 -0.64 -30.32 -14.90
N ALA A 260 0.28 -30.60 -13.96
CA ALA A 260 0.32 -31.86 -13.22
C ALA A 260 -0.88 -32.05 -12.27
N PHE A 261 -1.57 -30.96 -11.90
CA PHE A 261 -2.73 -30.96 -11.02
C PHE A 261 -4.03 -30.60 -11.75
N ASP A 262 -3.94 -29.73 -12.76
CA ASP A 262 -5.07 -29.33 -13.60
C ASP A 262 -4.70 -29.38 -15.08
N SER A 263 -5.09 -30.47 -15.75
CA SER A 263 -4.82 -30.67 -17.17
C SER A 263 -5.54 -29.68 -18.10
N LYS A 264 -6.49 -28.90 -17.59
CA LYS A 264 -7.16 -27.84 -18.35
C LYS A 264 -6.36 -26.54 -18.35
N TYR A 265 -5.43 -26.37 -17.41
CA TYR A 265 -4.59 -25.18 -17.37
C TYR A 265 -3.66 -25.17 -18.59
N ASN A 266 -3.66 -24.06 -19.33
CA ASN A 266 -2.79 -23.87 -20.48
C ASN A 266 -2.39 -22.38 -20.60
N PRO A 267 -1.11 -22.02 -20.40
CA PRO A 267 -0.66 -20.63 -20.53
C PRO A 267 -0.73 -20.12 -21.99
N GLY A 268 -0.82 -21.03 -22.96
CA GLY A 268 -0.94 -20.69 -24.38
C GLY A 268 0.38 -20.24 -25.01
N HIS A 269 1.52 -20.55 -24.40
CA HIS A 269 2.88 -20.46 -24.92
C HIS A 269 3.79 -21.45 -24.18
N ASN A 270 4.97 -21.77 -24.75
CA ASN A 270 5.84 -22.83 -24.22
C ASN A 270 6.82 -22.33 -23.14
N ASP A 271 7.00 -21.02 -23.02
CA ASP A 271 8.02 -20.45 -22.14
C ASP A 271 7.56 -20.18 -20.70
N ALA A 272 6.37 -20.65 -20.31
CA ALA A 272 5.80 -20.41 -18.98
C ALA A 272 6.60 -21.04 -17.83
N GLY A 273 7.46 -22.02 -18.12
CA GLY A 273 8.40 -22.59 -17.14
C GLY A 273 9.68 -21.78 -16.95
N LYS A 274 9.92 -20.75 -17.76
CA LYS A 274 11.21 -20.06 -17.79
C LYS A 274 11.25 -18.89 -16.82
N VAL A 275 12.35 -18.71 -16.09
CA VAL A 275 12.60 -17.56 -15.20
C VAL A 275 14.05 -17.12 -15.29
N ARG A 276 14.41 -15.91 -14.86
CA ARG A 276 15.82 -15.48 -14.75
C ARG A 276 16.57 -16.40 -13.79
N GLN A 277 17.85 -16.62 -14.08
CA GLN A 277 18.70 -17.50 -13.26
C GLN A 277 18.69 -17.10 -11.78
N GLY A 278 18.82 -15.82 -11.45
CA GLY A 278 18.76 -15.36 -10.06
C GLY A 278 17.42 -15.63 -9.40
N LEU A 279 16.30 -15.51 -10.12
CA LEU A 279 15.00 -15.92 -9.56
C LEU A 279 14.96 -17.43 -9.30
N TYR A 280 15.48 -18.26 -10.19
CA TYR A 280 15.58 -19.71 -9.94
C TYR A 280 16.38 -20.04 -8.67
N GLU A 281 17.54 -19.39 -8.47
CA GLU A 281 18.37 -19.58 -7.27
C GLU A 281 17.61 -19.20 -5.99
N HIS A 282 16.83 -18.12 -6.04
CA HIS A 282 15.96 -17.70 -4.94
C HIS A 282 14.80 -18.69 -4.71
N LEU A 283 14.26 -19.34 -5.75
CA LEU A 283 13.27 -20.42 -5.58
C LEU A 283 13.85 -21.66 -4.91
N LEU A 284 15.11 -22.01 -5.19
CA LEU A 284 15.80 -23.09 -4.48
C LEU A 284 15.97 -22.76 -2.99
N LEU A 285 16.28 -21.50 -2.68
CA LEU A 285 16.36 -21.01 -1.30
C LEU A 285 14.98 -21.04 -0.62
N LEU A 286 13.91 -20.64 -1.31
CA LEU A 286 12.53 -20.71 -0.81
C LEU A 286 12.17 -22.14 -0.40
N LEU A 287 12.47 -23.13 -1.26
CA LEU A 287 12.23 -24.54 -0.96
C LEU A 287 12.96 -25.03 0.30
N SER A 288 14.11 -24.44 0.65
CA SER A 288 14.85 -24.80 1.88
C SER A 288 14.15 -24.32 3.17
N TYR A 289 13.28 -23.31 3.07
CA TYR A 289 12.46 -22.80 4.17
C TYR A 289 11.08 -23.47 4.27
N LEU A 290 10.66 -24.19 3.23
CA LEU A 290 9.42 -24.97 3.24
C LEU A 290 9.65 -26.38 3.83
N PRO A 291 8.63 -27.00 4.45
CA PRO A 291 8.69 -28.40 4.85
C PRO A 291 9.13 -29.30 3.68
N GLU A 292 9.93 -30.33 3.95
CA GLU A 292 10.56 -31.17 2.91
C GLU A 292 9.55 -31.78 1.92
N ASN A 293 8.33 -32.07 2.39
CA ASN A 293 7.25 -32.64 1.61
C ASN A 293 6.42 -31.61 0.82
N VAL A 294 6.69 -30.31 0.98
CA VAL A 294 5.97 -29.22 0.30
C VAL A 294 6.78 -28.74 -0.90
N GLY A 295 6.13 -28.47 -2.03
CA GLY A 295 6.77 -27.95 -3.24
C GLY A 295 5.94 -26.87 -3.94
N LEU A 296 6.42 -26.39 -5.08
CA LEU A 296 5.84 -25.33 -5.90
C LEU A 296 5.16 -25.91 -7.13
N ALA A 297 3.86 -25.62 -7.30
CA ALA A 297 3.11 -25.85 -8.52
C ALA A 297 3.15 -24.55 -9.35
N VAL A 298 4.07 -24.46 -10.29
CA VAL A 298 4.34 -23.27 -11.10
C VAL A 298 3.38 -23.23 -12.28
N PHE A 299 2.76 -22.08 -12.51
CA PHE A 299 1.89 -21.93 -13.66
C PHE A 299 2.37 -20.89 -14.66
N GLU A 300 3.06 -19.84 -14.21
CA GLU A 300 3.62 -18.86 -15.15
C GLU A 300 4.86 -18.13 -14.60
N GLY A 301 6.01 -18.33 -15.24
CA GLY A 301 7.21 -17.51 -15.09
C GLY A 301 7.26 -16.44 -16.17
N TYR A 302 8.08 -16.64 -17.20
CA TYR A 302 8.21 -15.72 -18.32
C TYR A 302 6.96 -15.71 -19.20
N ARG A 303 6.44 -14.52 -19.50
CA ARG A 303 5.31 -14.28 -20.40
C ARG A 303 5.76 -13.42 -21.58
N PRO A 304 5.66 -13.87 -22.83
CA PRO A 304 5.95 -13.03 -24.00
C PRO A 304 5.07 -11.78 -24.07
N LEU A 305 5.57 -10.70 -24.68
CA LEU A 305 4.86 -9.41 -24.70
C LEU A 305 3.53 -9.50 -25.46
N TRP A 306 3.48 -10.26 -26.57
CA TRP A 306 2.23 -10.51 -27.29
C TRP A 306 1.15 -11.17 -26.42
N LYS A 307 1.54 -12.08 -25.51
CA LYS A 307 0.63 -12.75 -24.57
C LYS A 307 0.17 -11.78 -23.48
N GLN A 308 1.08 -10.94 -22.97
CA GLN A 308 0.72 -9.86 -22.05
C GLN A 308 -0.32 -8.90 -22.67
N LYS A 309 -0.13 -8.52 -23.94
CA LYS A 309 -1.09 -7.71 -24.70
C LYS A 309 -2.43 -8.40 -24.83
N GLU A 310 -2.45 -9.70 -25.14
CA GLU A 310 -3.67 -10.51 -25.20
C GLU A 310 -4.44 -10.48 -23.87
N TYR A 311 -3.76 -10.71 -22.74
CA TYR A 311 -4.38 -10.70 -21.41
C TYR A 311 -4.93 -9.32 -21.04
N PHE A 312 -4.18 -8.26 -21.34
CA PHE A 312 -4.61 -6.89 -21.06
C PHE A 312 -5.87 -6.54 -21.87
N VAL A 313 -5.89 -6.85 -23.17
CA VAL A 313 -7.06 -6.61 -24.04
C VAL A 313 -8.28 -7.39 -23.55
N LYS A 314 -8.13 -8.66 -23.18
CA LYS A 314 -9.23 -9.48 -22.65
C LYS A 314 -9.85 -8.85 -21.40
N LYS A 315 -9.01 -8.47 -20.43
CA LYS A 315 -9.49 -7.88 -19.18
C LYS A 315 -10.13 -6.51 -19.39
N PHE A 316 -9.54 -5.69 -20.26
CA PHE A 316 -10.10 -4.39 -20.62
C PHE A 316 -11.50 -4.53 -21.23
N THR A 317 -11.68 -5.46 -22.18
CA THR A 317 -12.98 -5.71 -22.81
C THR A 317 -14.01 -6.21 -21.81
N GLU A 318 -13.64 -7.14 -20.91
CA GLU A 318 -14.54 -7.62 -19.84
C GLU A 318 -15.04 -6.46 -18.96
N LEU A 319 -14.13 -5.59 -18.51
CA LEU A 319 -14.50 -4.46 -17.64
C LEU A 319 -15.35 -3.41 -18.38
N ALA A 320 -15.04 -3.14 -19.65
CA ALA A 320 -15.82 -2.22 -20.47
C ALA A 320 -17.26 -2.71 -20.69
N GLN A 321 -17.45 -4.02 -20.91
CA GLN A 321 -18.77 -4.62 -21.14
C GLN A 321 -19.61 -4.74 -19.87
N THR A 322 -18.97 -5.01 -18.72
CA THR A 322 -19.67 -5.18 -17.45
C THR A 322 -20.02 -3.86 -16.77
N HIS A 323 -19.42 -2.74 -17.19
CA HIS A 323 -19.63 -1.41 -16.60
C HIS A 323 -19.94 -0.35 -17.69
N PRO A 324 -21.02 -0.52 -18.48
CA PRO A 324 -21.33 0.35 -19.63
C PRO A 324 -21.84 1.75 -19.24
N ASP A 325 -22.18 1.97 -17.96
CA ASP A 325 -22.83 3.17 -17.44
C ASP A 325 -21.88 4.36 -17.16
N LYS A 326 -20.62 4.28 -17.61
CA LYS A 326 -19.57 5.28 -17.37
C LYS A 326 -19.22 5.48 -15.89
N SER A 327 -19.51 4.50 -15.03
CA SER A 327 -19.05 4.49 -13.63
C SER A 327 -17.54 4.74 -13.48
N PHE A 328 -16.75 4.35 -14.50
CA PHE A 328 -15.31 4.63 -14.59
C PHE A 328 -14.92 5.92 -15.34
N LYS A 329 -15.83 6.87 -15.61
CA LYS A 329 -15.53 8.09 -16.40
C LYS A 329 -15.02 7.79 -17.84
N GLY A 330 -15.47 6.70 -18.47
CA GLY A 330 -15.12 6.32 -19.84
C GLY A 330 -13.96 5.33 -19.97
N LEU A 331 -13.43 5.14 -21.18
CA LEU A 331 -12.40 4.13 -21.49
C LEU A 331 -11.08 4.37 -20.72
N GLU A 332 -10.78 5.61 -20.35
CA GLU A 332 -9.62 5.93 -19.50
C GLU A 332 -9.69 5.30 -18.12
N GLY A 333 -10.85 5.34 -17.45
CA GLY A 333 -10.98 4.68 -16.16
C GLY A 333 -11.08 3.18 -16.29
N VAL A 334 -11.64 2.64 -17.37
CA VAL A 334 -11.55 1.19 -17.67
C VAL A 334 -10.08 0.78 -17.81
N TYR A 335 -9.25 1.57 -18.48
CA TYR A 335 -7.81 1.32 -18.58
C TYR A 335 -7.15 1.33 -17.19
N SER A 336 -7.44 2.35 -16.38
CA SER A 336 -6.92 2.46 -15.02
C SER A 336 -7.35 1.29 -14.14
N GLU A 337 -8.59 0.80 -14.30
CA GLU A 337 -9.11 -0.35 -13.56
C GLU A 337 -8.44 -1.64 -14.03
N THR A 338 -8.27 -1.80 -15.35
CA THR A 338 -7.56 -2.95 -15.96
C THR A 338 -6.14 -3.07 -15.41
N CYS A 339 -5.43 -1.96 -15.26
CA CYS A 339 -4.06 -1.92 -14.73
C CYS A 339 -3.93 -2.45 -13.29
N LYS A 340 -5.02 -2.59 -12.53
CA LYS A 340 -5.02 -3.20 -11.20
C LYS A 340 -4.95 -4.73 -11.25
N PHE A 341 -5.42 -5.32 -12.36
CA PHE A 341 -5.52 -6.77 -12.55
C PHE A 341 -4.49 -7.32 -13.52
N VAL A 342 -4.12 -6.54 -14.54
CA VAL A 342 -3.15 -6.95 -15.56
C VAL A 342 -2.22 -5.79 -15.84
N SER A 343 -0.92 -6.03 -15.68
CA SER A 343 0.10 -5.02 -16.00
C SER A 343 -0.05 -4.55 -17.46
N PRO A 344 -0.11 -3.23 -17.74
CA PRO A 344 -0.15 -2.70 -19.09
C PRO A 344 1.15 -3.01 -19.81
N PHE A 345 1.04 -3.22 -21.13
CA PHE A 345 2.16 -3.43 -22.04
C PHE A 345 2.62 -2.14 -22.73
N ILE A 346 1.90 -1.03 -22.51
CA ILE A 346 2.16 0.30 -23.07
C ILE A 346 2.81 1.16 -21.98
N ASP A 347 3.85 1.92 -22.35
CA ASP A 347 4.60 2.82 -21.45
C ASP A 347 5.05 2.17 -20.14
N ASN A 348 5.26 0.84 -20.18
CA ASN A 348 5.55 0.03 -19.02
C ASN A 348 6.34 -1.21 -19.40
N ILE A 349 7.02 -1.80 -18.42
CA ILE A 349 7.75 -3.07 -18.57
C ILE A 349 7.04 -4.09 -17.68
N PRO A 350 6.18 -4.96 -18.26
CA PRO A 350 5.46 -5.97 -17.50
C PRO A 350 6.43 -6.97 -16.87
N VAL A 351 6.24 -7.28 -15.59
CA VAL A 351 7.21 -8.05 -14.80
C VAL A 351 7.45 -9.47 -15.32
N HIS A 352 6.41 -10.19 -15.76
CA HIS A 352 6.59 -11.51 -16.37
C HIS A 352 7.38 -11.45 -17.70
N CYS A 353 7.28 -10.34 -18.46
CA CYS A 353 8.05 -10.16 -19.69
C CYS A 353 9.55 -9.95 -19.44
N THR A 354 9.96 -9.74 -18.19
CA THR A 354 11.37 -9.68 -17.78
C THR A 354 11.94 -11.01 -17.33
N GLY A 355 11.08 -12.03 -17.10
CA GLY A 355 11.45 -13.30 -16.48
C GLY A 355 11.74 -13.21 -14.96
N ALA A 356 11.52 -12.05 -14.35
CA ALA A 356 11.78 -11.76 -12.95
C ALA A 356 10.59 -12.05 -12.02
N ALA A 357 9.44 -12.42 -12.57
CA ALA A 357 8.23 -12.73 -11.85
C ALA A 357 7.85 -14.20 -12.06
N ILE A 358 7.14 -14.75 -11.08
CA ILE A 358 6.63 -16.10 -11.09
C ILE A 358 5.32 -16.20 -10.33
N ASP A 359 4.38 -16.93 -10.92
CA ASP A 359 3.10 -17.28 -10.33
C ASP A 359 3.06 -18.77 -9.99
N PHE A 360 2.77 -19.10 -8.73
CA PHE A 360 2.74 -20.47 -8.27
C PHE A 360 1.86 -20.70 -7.04
N MET A 361 1.57 -21.97 -6.78
CA MET A 361 0.87 -22.47 -5.59
C MET A 361 1.76 -23.42 -4.80
N LEU A 362 1.35 -23.80 -3.59
CA LEU A 362 1.99 -24.89 -2.86
C LEU A 362 1.28 -26.22 -3.15
N PHE A 363 2.07 -27.29 -3.22
CA PHE A 363 1.56 -28.66 -3.15
C PHE A 363 2.27 -29.42 -2.02
N THR A 364 1.64 -30.47 -1.51
CA THR A 364 2.24 -31.43 -0.59
C THR A 364 2.37 -32.79 -1.24
N ARG A 365 3.38 -33.55 -0.83
CA ARG A 365 3.64 -34.92 -1.24
C ARG A 365 3.42 -35.83 -0.04
N ASN A 366 2.54 -36.82 -0.18
CA ASN A 366 2.31 -37.79 0.90
C ASN A 366 3.31 -38.96 0.84
N ALA A 367 3.21 -39.88 1.81
CA ALA A 367 4.11 -41.04 1.93
C ALA A 367 4.09 -42.00 0.73
N ASN A 368 3.03 -41.95 -0.09
CA ASN A 368 2.87 -42.77 -1.30
C ASN A 368 3.31 -42.03 -2.57
N ASP A 369 4.05 -40.93 -2.43
CA ASP A 369 4.54 -40.09 -3.53
C ASP A 369 3.44 -39.37 -4.33
N THR A 370 2.19 -39.34 -3.84
CA THR A 370 1.12 -38.60 -4.51
C THR A 370 1.17 -37.13 -4.13
N MET A 371 0.95 -36.27 -5.11
CA MET A 371 0.98 -34.83 -4.95
C MET A 371 -0.45 -34.27 -4.85
N GLU A 372 -0.68 -33.38 -3.90
CA GLU A 372 -1.97 -32.71 -3.69
C GLU A 372 -1.73 -31.20 -3.54
N LEU A 373 -2.51 -30.37 -4.22
CA LEU A 373 -2.46 -28.92 -4.02
C LEU A 373 -2.90 -28.58 -2.61
N LEU A 374 -2.18 -27.68 -1.95
CA LEU A 374 -2.68 -27.06 -0.73
C LEU A 374 -3.77 -26.04 -1.10
N ASP A 375 -4.77 -25.86 -0.23
CA ASP A 375 -5.79 -24.84 -0.44
C ASP A 375 -5.23 -23.47 -0.03
N LEU A 376 -4.90 -22.63 -1.02
CA LEU A 376 -4.54 -21.21 -0.83
C LEU A 376 -5.67 -20.28 -1.28
N GLY A 377 -6.85 -20.81 -1.62
CA GLY A 377 -7.99 -20.07 -2.13
C GLY A 377 -7.95 -19.87 -3.64
N LYS A 378 -8.97 -19.16 -4.14
CA LYS A 378 -9.16 -18.92 -5.57
C LYS A 378 -8.02 -18.09 -6.14
N PHE A 379 -7.46 -18.53 -7.27
CA PHE A 379 -6.45 -17.80 -8.03
C PHE A 379 -7.00 -17.28 -9.37
N GLY A 380 -6.26 -16.35 -9.97
CA GLY A 380 -6.58 -15.75 -11.26
C GLY A 380 -7.56 -14.58 -11.15
N VAL A 381 -7.34 -13.57 -12.00
CA VAL A 381 -8.15 -12.34 -12.08
C VAL A 381 -8.67 -12.04 -13.48
N ILE A 382 -8.30 -12.86 -14.47
CA ILE A 382 -8.64 -12.66 -15.89
C ILE A 382 -10.09 -13.05 -16.19
N PHE A 383 -10.70 -13.93 -15.39
CA PHE A 383 -12.05 -14.46 -15.63
C PHE A 383 -12.95 -14.25 -14.41
N GLY A 384 -13.70 -13.14 -14.40
CA GLY A 384 -14.66 -12.81 -13.36
C GLY A 384 -14.06 -12.27 -12.06
N PRO A 385 -14.91 -11.89 -11.09
CA PRO A 385 -14.45 -11.38 -9.80
C PRO A 385 -13.74 -12.47 -8.98
N ASN A 386 -12.68 -12.06 -8.29
CA ASN A 386 -11.96 -12.87 -7.31
C ASN A 386 -11.67 -12.00 -6.07
N ASP A 387 -12.51 -12.13 -5.05
CA ASP A 387 -12.39 -11.44 -3.77
C ASP A 387 -11.31 -12.05 -2.86
N GLN A 388 -10.78 -13.23 -3.20
CA GLN A 388 -9.67 -13.88 -2.53
C GLN A 388 -8.29 -13.54 -3.12
N ALA A 389 -8.24 -12.77 -4.22
CA ALA A 389 -7.00 -12.50 -4.96
C ALA A 389 -5.94 -11.78 -4.11
N LYS A 390 -6.35 -10.79 -3.31
CA LYS A 390 -5.46 -10.04 -2.43
C LYS A 390 -4.74 -10.97 -1.46
N THR A 391 -3.45 -10.73 -1.26
CA THR A 391 -2.59 -11.52 -0.36
C THR A 391 -3.15 -11.57 1.06
N LEU A 392 -3.55 -10.42 1.59
CA LEU A 392 -4.15 -10.26 2.92
C LEU A 392 -5.68 -10.17 2.84
N SER A 393 -6.33 -10.93 1.96
CA SER A 393 -7.80 -10.98 1.88
C SER A 393 -8.42 -11.47 3.21
N GLU A 394 -9.52 -10.86 3.63
CA GLU A 394 -10.31 -11.31 4.79
C GLU A 394 -11.35 -12.39 4.41
N ASN A 395 -11.57 -12.62 3.11
CA ASN A 395 -12.56 -13.57 2.58
C ASN A 395 -12.00 -14.98 2.36
N ILE A 396 -11.09 -15.43 3.22
CA ILE A 396 -10.40 -16.73 3.12
C ILE A 396 -10.54 -17.53 4.41
N SER A 397 -10.41 -18.86 4.30
CA SER A 397 -10.47 -19.75 5.45
C SER A 397 -9.21 -19.63 6.32
N VAL A 398 -9.27 -20.19 7.53
CA VAL A 398 -8.10 -20.30 8.43
C VAL A 398 -6.99 -21.12 7.79
N GLU A 399 -7.33 -22.22 7.12
CA GLU A 399 -6.38 -23.07 6.40
C GLU A 399 -5.69 -22.31 5.26
N GLN A 400 -6.46 -21.58 4.45
CA GLN A 400 -5.93 -20.73 3.38
C GLN A 400 -5.00 -19.65 3.91
N THR A 401 -5.35 -19.05 5.05
CA THR A 401 -4.49 -18.08 5.75
C THR A 401 -3.16 -18.70 6.18
N GLN A 402 -3.19 -19.91 6.75
CA GLN A 402 -2.00 -20.64 7.18
C GLN A 402 -1.09 -21.03 6.00
N ASN A 403 -1.68 -21.54 4.91
CA ASN A 403 -0.93 -21.92 3.71
C ASN A 403 -0.31 -20.70 3.02
N ARG A 404 -1.05 -19.58 2.91
CA ARG A 404 -0.50 -18.31 2.40
C ARG A 404 0.59 -17.77 3.30
N LYS A 405 0.45 -17.86 4.62
CA LYS A 405 1.49 -17.45 5.57
C LYS A 405 2.78 -18.26 5.37
N MET A 406 2.68 -19.58 5.25
CA MET A 406 3.83 -20.46 5.01
C MET A 406 4.57 -20.05 3.72
N LEU A 407 3.82 -19.81 2.65
CA LEU A 407 4.37 -19.35 1.39
C LEU A 407 5.06 -17.99 1.52
N LEU A 408 4.38 -17.00 2.13
CA LEU A 408 4.92 -15.66 2.32
C LEU A 408 6.19 -15.65 3.17
N ASP A 409 6.20 -16.39 4.28
CA ASP A 409 7.36 -16.49 5.16
C ASP A 409 8.56 -17.10 4.42
N ALA A 410 8.37 -18.20 3.70
CA ALA A 410 9.43 -18.86 2.94
C ALA A 410 9.97 -17.97 1.81
N ALA A 411 9.07 -17.30 1.08
CA ALA A 411 9.42 -16.39 -0.01
C ALA A 411 10.20 -15.16 0.51
N ALA A 412 9.74 -14.57 1.62
CA ALA A 412 10.40 -13.46 2.28
C ALA A 412 11.83 -13.79 2.71
N GLN A 413 12.02 -14.96 3.34
CA GLN A 413 13.35 -15.43 3.76
C GLN A 413 14.26 -15.75 2.58
N ALA A 414 13.66 -16.14 1.46
CA ALA A 414 14.35 -16.32 0.21
C ALA A 414 14.57 -15.01 -0.56
N GLY A 415 14.18 -13.85 -0.05
CA GLY A 415 14.42 -12.55 -0.69
C GLY A 415 13.52 -12.25 -1.91
N LEU A 416 12.42 -13.01 -2.07
CA LEU A 416 11.36 -12.66 -3.00
C LEU A 416 10.39 -11.68 -2.36
N VAL A 417 9.71 -10.89 -3.19
CA VAL A 417 8.63 -10.01 -2.77
C VAL A 417 7.31 -10.49 -3.36
N ASN A 418 6.22 -10.42 -2.61
CA ASN A 418 4.88 -10.74 -3.09
C ASN A 418 4.20 -9.49 -3.67
N TYR A 419 3.37 -9.64 -4.70
CA TYR A 419 2.46 -8.59 -5.14
C TYR A 419 1.14 -8.66 -4.36
N GLY A 420 0.83 -7.63 -3.55
CA GLY A 420 -0.27 -7.67 -2.58
C GLY A 420 -1.68 -7.82 -3.16
N TYR A 421 -1.85 -7.60 -4.46
CA TYR A 421 -3.12 -7.79 -5.18
C TYR A 421 -3.31 -9.24 -5.66
N GLU A 422 -2.25 -10.05 -5.65
CA GLU A 422 -2.22 -11.42 -6.18
C GLU A 422 -1.38 -12.33 -5.27
N TRP A 423 -2.05 -13.12 -4.42
CA TRP A 423 -1.37 -13.95 -3.41
C TRP A 423 -0.37 -14.97 -4.01
N TRP A 424 -0.56 -15.35 -5.27
CA TRP A 424 0.28 -16.31 -6.01
C TRP A 424 1.50 -15.69 -6.69
N HIS A 425 1.57 -14.35 -6.79
CA HIS A 425 2.56 -13.65 -7.59
C HIS A 425 3.76 -13.20 -6.76
N TYR A 426 4.96 -13.57 -7.19
CA TYR A 426 6.22 -13.21 -6.54
C TYR A 426 7.25 -12.72 -7.55
N SER A 427 8.11 -11.82 -7.09
CA SER A 427 9.11 -11.14 -7.91
C SER A 427 10.50 -11.15 -7.26
N TYR A 428 11.52 -11.22 -8.11
CA TYR A 428 12.92 -10.96 -7.75
C TYR A 428 13.62 -10.19 -8.88
N GLY A 429 14.23 -9.04 -8.54
CA GLY A 429 15.06 -8.26 -9.48
C GLY A 429 14.32 -7.36 -10.46
N ASP A 430 12.98 -7.39 -10.53
CA ASP A 430 12.21 -6.38 -11.26
C ASP A 430 12.05 -5.07 -10.47
N ARG A 431 11.28 -4.13 -11.02
CA ARG A 431 10.98 -2.84 -10.37
C ARG A 431 10.16 -2.97 -9.10
N ALA A 432 9.25 -3.95 -9.02
CA ALA A 432 8.45 -4.18 -7.82
C ALA A 432 9.35 -4.65 -6.68
N TRP A 433 10.23 -5.61 -6.95
CA TRP A 433 11.28 -6.05 -6.04
C TRP A 433 12.21 -4.92 -5.64
N ALA A 434 12.70 -4.13 -6.60
CA ALA A 434 13.60 -3.02 -6.29
C ALA A 434 12.94 -1.98 -5.39
N TYR A 435 11.65 -1.68 -5.61
CA TYR A 435 10.91 -0.77 -4.74
C TYR A 435 10.79 -1.29 -3.31
N VAL A 436 10.33 -2.54 -3.15
CA VAL A 436 10.08 -3.16 -1.85
C VAL A 436 11.37 -3.38 -1.06
N GLU A 437 12.43 -3.82 -1.73
CA GLU A 437 13.76 -4.03 -1.13
C GLU A 437 14.59 -2.75 -1.02
N ASN A 438 14.01 -1.59 -1.33
CA ASN A 438 14.65 -0.27 -1.33
C ASN A 438 15.99 -0.26 -2.08
N LYS A 439 16.00 -0.85 -3.28
CA LYS A 439 17.13 -0.83 -4.20
C LYS A 439 16.99 0.36 -5.14
N GLY A 440 18.08 1.09 -5.36
CA GLY A 440 18.08 2.22 -6.29
C GLY A 440 17.87 1.85 -7.76
N LYS A 441 17.87 0.55 -8.10
CA LYS A 441 17.71 0.03 -9.46
C LYS A 441 17.13 -1.38 -9.47
N ALA A 442 16.41 -1.69 -10.55
CA ALA A 442 16.01 -3.05 -10.91
C ALA A 442 17.10 -3.73 -11.77
N LEU A 443 17.17 -5.05 -11.67
CA LEU A 443 18.17 -5.90 -12.33
C LEU A 443 17.75 -6.37 -13.71
N TYR A 444 16.44 -6.51 -13.95
CA TYR A 444 15.92 -7.15 -15.17
C TYR A 444 15.00 -6.23 -15.97
N GLY A 445 15.26 -6.13 -17.26
CA GLY A 445 14.39 -5.56 -18.28
C GLY A 445 13.73 -6.64 -19.13
N LEU A 446 13.10 -6.24 -20.23
CA LEU A 446 12.45 -7.16 -21.17
C LEU A 446 13.47 -8.18 -21.72
N VAL A 447 13.07 -9.44 -21.77
CA VAL A 447 13.90 -10.53 -22.35
C VAL A 447 14.08 -10.33 -23.86
N HIS A 448 13.06 -9.82 -24.54
CA HIS A 448 13.09 -9.51 -25.97
C HIS A 448 12.68 -8.06 -26.21
N THR A 449 13.56 -7.29 -26.83
CA THR A 449 13.35 -5.86 -27.14
C THR A 449 12.83 -5.64 -28.55
N GLU A 450 12.96 -6.60 -29.47
CA GLU A 450 12.62 -6.45 -30.90
C GLU A 450 11.09 -6.45 -31.20
N GLU A 451 10.25 -6.88 -30.26
CA GLU A 451 8.78 -6.83 -30.40
C GLU A 451 8.19 -5.43 -30.22
N THR A 452 9.00 -4.40 -29.97
CA THR A 452 8.58 -3.01 -29.67
C THR A 452 8.47 -2.09 -30.91
N ASN A 453 8.47 -2.65 -32.12
CA ASN A 453 8.66 -1.89 -33.37
C ASN A 453 7.55 -0.91 -33.81
N GLU A 454 6.53 -0.66 -32.99
CA GLU A 454 5.65 0.51 -33.14
C GLU A 454 5.39 1.08 -31.74
N GLU A 455 5.72 2.36 -31.53
CA GLU A 455 5.38 3.13 -30.32
C GLU A 455 3.85 3.29 -30.23
N LEU A 456 3.15 2.22 -29.84
CA LEU A 456 1.73 2.25 -29.60
C LEU A 456 1.48 3.07 -28.33
N THR A 457 0.91 4.27 -28.48
CA THR A 457 0.57 5.11 -27.33
C THR A 457 -0.70 4.58 -26.64
N LYS A 458 -0.92 5.01 -25.39
CA LYS A 458 -2.19 4.75 -24.68
C LYS A 458 -3.38 5.28 -25.49
N GLU A 459 -3.24 6.45 -26.11
CA GLU A 459 -4.31 7.05 -26.92
C GLU A 459 -4.65 6.19 -28.15
N ASP A 460 -3.64 5.70 -28.87
CA ASP A 460 -3.84 4.78 -29.99
C ASP A 460 -4.56 3.50 -29.56
N PHE A 461 -4.16 2.94 -28.41
CA PHE A 461 -4.83 1.78 -27.84
C PHE A 461 -6.31 2.05 -27.55
N LEU A 462 -6.62 3.13 -26.84
CA LEU A 462 -8.00 3.48 -26.49
C LEU A 462 -8.87 3.72 -27.73
N ASN A 463 -8.34 4.43 -28.73
CA ASN A 463 -9.01 4.64 -30.02
C ASN A 463 -9.26 3.31 -30.74
N SER A 464 -8.32 2.36 -30.69
CA SER A 464 -8.49 1.04 -31.28
C SER A 464 -9.57 0.20 -30.57
N MET A 465 -9.72 0.37 -29.26
CA MET A 465 -10.71 -0.35 -28.45
C MET A 465 -12.10 0.26 -28.57
N GLN A 466 -12.23 1.58 -28.75
CA GLN A 466 -13.51 2.26 -28.96
C GLN A 466 -14.27 1.73 -30.18
N ASN A 467 -13.56 1.21 -31.19
CA ASN A 467 -14.17 0.64 -32.39
C ASN A 467 -14.51 -0.87 -32.25
N LYS A 468 -14.14 -1.52 -31.14
CA LYS A 468 -14.24 -2.98 -30.93
C LYS A 468 -15.18 -3.38 -29.79
N ILE A 469 -15.55 -2.43 -28.94
CA ILE A 469 -16.46 -2.57 -27.80
C ILE A 469 -17.71 -1.77 -28.13
#